data_AF-A6YH13-F1
#
_entry.id   AF-A6YH13-F1
#
_cell.length_a   1.000
_cell.length_b   1.000
_cell.length_c   1.000
_cell.angle_alpha   90.00
_cell.angle_beta   90.00
_cell.angle_gamma   90.00
#
_symmetry.space_group_name_H-M   'P 1'
#
loop_
_entity.id
_entity.type
_entity.pdbx_description
1 polymer ?
#
loop_
_entity_poly.entity_id
_entity_poly.type
_entity_poly.pdbx_seq_one_letter_code
_entity_poly.pdbx_strand_id
1 'polypeptide(L)' 'TAKDCSLMISFRPRENGSTDSEYDSVFLESVKRTYEYKAYFLDLDVKPLDKMEHYFKLDQRIVNFYTRNGGGLAISKGQ' A
#
# COMPACT_ATOMS: atom_id res chain seq x y z
N THR A 1 7.23 8.53 -6.51
CA THR A 1 7.35 8.62 -5.04
C THR A 1 6.15 8.02 -4.34
N ALA A 2 4.92 8.52 -4.49
CA ALA A 2 3.75 7.97 -3.76
C ALA A 2 3.49 6.47 -3.96
N LYS A 3 3.78 5.91 -5.15
CA LYS A 3 3.64 4.47 -5.43
C LYS A 3 4.75 3.59 -4.82
N ASP A 4 5.85 4.20 -4.39
CA ASP A 4 7.05 3.52 -3.88
C ASP A 4 7.39 3.95 -2.45
N CYS A 5 6.40 4.44 -1.69
CA CYS A 5 6.57 4.88 -0.31
C CYS A 5 6.07 3.80 0.66
N SER A 6 6.52 3.87 1.91
CA SER A 6 6.11 2.95 2.98
C SER A 6 5.12 3.65 3.93
N LEU A 7 4.12 2.92 4.42
CA LEU A 7 3.20 3.40 5.47
C LEU A 7 3.51 2.68 6.78
N MET A 8 3.97 3.42 7.79
CA MET A 8 4.21 2.90 9.13
C MET A 8 3.07 3.29 10.06
N ILE A 9 2.42 2.30 10.67
CA ILE A 9 1.36 2.50 11.66
C ILE A 9 1.85 1.95 12.99
N SER A 10 1.97 2.83 13.98
CA SER A 10 2.39 2.48 15.34
C SER A 10 1.19 2.48 16.27
N PHE A 11 1.06 1.43 17.09
CA PHE A 11 -0.02 1.29 18.06
C PHE A 11 0.52 1.29 19.48
N ARG A 12 -0.21 1.92 20.40
CA ARG A 12 0.00 1.76 21.84
C ARG A 12 -1.34 1.56 22.55
N PRO A 13 -1.42 0.70 23.58
CA PRO A 13 -2.63 0.58 24.39
C PRO A 13 -2.97 1.91 25.06
N ARG A 14 -4.25 2.28 25.10
CA ARG A 14 -4.70 3.45 25.87
C ARG A 14 -4.84 3.07 27.33
N GLU A 15 -4.16 3.80 28.23
CA GLU A 15 -4.34 3.61 29.68
C GLU A 15 -5.63 4.28 30.16
N ASN A 16 -6.31 3.64 31.11
CA ASN A 16 -7.58 4.14 31.66
C ASN A 16 -7.36 5.49 32.36
N GLY A 17 -7.89 6.58 31.79
CA GLY A 17 -7.92 7.89 32.45
C GLY A 17 -7.49 9.08 31.57
N SER A 18 -6.84 8.85 30.43
CA SER A 18 -6.51 9.95 29.50
C SER A 18 -7.63 10.14 28.49
N THR A 19 -8.52 11.10 28.70
CA THR A 19 -9.55 11.49 27.71
C THR A 19 -8.99 12.40 26.62
N ASP A 20 -7.86 13.07 26.88
CA ASP A 20 -7.26 14.05 25.99
C ASP A 20 -5.94 13.50 25.41
N SER A 21 -6.00 13.08 24.16
CA SER A 21 -4.84 12.52 23.44
C SER A 21 -4.82 13.09 22.03
N GLU A 22 -3.66 13.60 21.62
CA GLU A 22 -3.40 14.09 20.26
C GLU A 22 -3.37 12.94 19.22
N TYR A 23 -3.45 11.69 19.68
CA TYR A 23 -3.37 10.50 18.86
C TYR A 23 -4.77 10.03 18.47
N ASP A 24 -4.95 9.65 17.21
CA ASP A 24 -6.15 8.93 16.81
C ASP A 24 -6.24 7.60 17.57
N SER A 25 -7.45 7.08 17.72
CA SER A 25 -7.65 5.81 18.42
C SER A 25 -8.66 4.92 17.74
N VAL A 26 -8.48 3.61 17.93
CA VAL A 26 -9.37 2.57 17.45
C VAL A 26 -9.77 1.68 18.62
N PHE A 27 -11.08 1.44 18.76
CA PHE A 27 -11.59 0.49 19.73
C PHE A 27 -11.68 -0.89 19.10
N LEU A 28 -11.02 -1.88 19.71
CA LEU A 28 -11.02 -3.25 19.24
C LEU A 28 -11.98 -4.08 20.10
N GLU A 29 -13.17 -4.32 19.56
CA GLU A 29 -14.27 -5.02 20.26
C GLU A 29 -13.87 -6.41 20.76
N SER A 30 -13.10 -7.17 19.95
CA SER A 30 -12.71 -8.55 20.27
C SER A 30 -11.93 -8.69 21.58
N VAL A 31 -11.19 -7.65 21.97
CA VAL A 31 -10.39 -7.61 23.20
C VAL A 31 -10.86 -6.54 24.18
N LYS A 32 -11.95 -5.82 23.85
CA LYS A 32 -12.52 -4.71 24.62
C LYS A 32 -11.48 -3.69 25.07
N ARG A 33 -10.57 -3.32 24.17
CA ARG A 33 -9.49 -2.37 24.45
C ARG A 33 -9.39 -1.31 23.36
N THR A 34 -9.01 -0.11 23.78
CA THR A 34 -8.69 1.00 22.88
C THR A 34 -7.19 1.05 22.64
N TYR A 35 -6.80 1.22 21.38
CA TYR A 35 -5.42 1.48 20.98
C TYR A 35 -5.34 2.85 20.35
N GLU A 36 -4.36 3.63 20.78
CA GLU A 36 -3.98 4.86 20.09
C GLU A 36 -3.01 4.53 18.97
N TYR A 37 -3.10 5.24 17.86
CA TYR A 37 -2.20 5.06 16.73
C TYR A 37 -1.72 6.38 16.14
N LYS A 38 -0.55 6.31 15.50
CA LYS A 38 -0.07 7.32 14.55
C LYS A 38 0.39 6.64 13.27
N ALA A 39 0.12 7.28 12.14
CA ALA A 39 0.50 6.81 10.82
C ALA A 39 1.50 7.78 10.19
N TYR A 40 2.53 7.23 9.55
CA TYR A 40 3.60 8.00 8.92
C TYR A 40 3.92 7.45 7.53
N PHE A 41 4.05 8.35 6.55
CA PHE A 41 4.63 8.00 5.26
C PHE A 41 6.14 8.13 5.33
N LEU A 42 6.85 7.08 4.95
CA LEU A 42 8.30 6.99 4.85
C LEU A 42 8.71 6.87 3.38
N ASP A 43 10.00 7.06 3.09
CA ASP A 43 10.58 6.89 1.75
C ASP A 43 10.00 7.86 0.69
N LEU A 44 9.83 9.13 1.08
CA LEU A 44 9.28 10.20 0.23
C LEU A 44 10.32 10.89 -0.66
N ASP A 45 11.37 10.17 -1.06
CA ASP A 45 12.43 10.74 -1.89
C ASP A 45 11.92 11.07 -3.30
N VAL A 46 12.40 12.20 -3.84
CA VAL A 46 12.13 12.61 -5.21
C VAL A 46 12.72 11.57 -6.17
N LYS A 47 11.91 11.08 -7.10
CA LYS A 47 12.39 10.17 -8.14
C LYS A 47 13.04 11.00 -9.27
N PRO A 48 14.28 10.68 -9.68
CA PRO A 48 14.94 11.33 -10.80
C PRO A 48 14.12 11.23 -12.11
N LEU A 49 14.09 12.31 -12.91
CA LEU A 49 13.29 12.40 -14.14
C LEU A 49 13.81 11.47 -15.25
N ASP A 50 15.12 11.24 -15.31
CA ASP A 50 15.79 10.32 -16.23
C ASP A 50 15.30 8.87 -16.09
N LYS A 51 14.72 8.50 -14.94
CA LYS A 51 14.08 7.19 -14.76
C LYS A 51 12.78 7.00 -15.56
N MET A 52 12.21 8.05 -16.17
CA MET A 52 10.98 7.94 -16.96
C MET A 52 11.11 6.95 -18.12
N GLU A 53 12.23 6.98 -18.86
CA GLU A 53 12.45 6.04 -19.96
C GLU A 53 12.57 4.60 -19.46
N HIS A 54 13.22 4.41 -18.30
CA HIS A 54 13.32 3.11 -17.65
C HIS A 54 11.93 2.57 -17.27
N TYR A 55 11.09 3.40 -16.63
CA TYR A 55 9.74 3.00 -16.25
C TYR A 55 8.86 2.67 -17.45
N PHE A 56 8.99 3.41 -18.57
CA PHE A 56 8.29 3.09 -19.81
C PHE A 56 8.67 1.71 -20.37
N LYS A 57 9.98 1.41 -20.44
CA LYS A 57 10.45 0.09 -20.91
C LYS A 57 10.02 -1.04 -19.97
N LEU A 58 9.98 -0.79 -18.67
CA LEU A 58 9.53 -1.75 -17.68
C LEU A 58 8.05 -2.07 -17.84
N ASP A 59 7.22 -1.04 -18.00
CA ASP A 59 5.77 -1.18 -18.22
C ASP A 59 5.47 -2.01 -19.48
N GLN A 60 6.13 -1.71 -20.60
CA GLN A 60 6.00 -2.50 -21.83
C GLN A 60 6.34 -3.98 -21.62
N ARG A 61 7.39 -4.29 -20.85
CA ARG A 61 7.76 -5.69 -20.54
C ARG A 61 6.69 -6.38 -19.70
N ILE A 62 6.16 -5.69 -18.69
CA ILE A 62 5.10 -6.20 -17.83
C ILE A 62 3.85 -6.49 -18.68
N VAL A 63 3.36 -5.51 -19.44
CA VAL A 63 2.18 -5.67 -20.30
C VAL A 63 2.38 -6.80 -21.30
N ASN A 64 3.48 -6.80 -22.06
CA ASN A 64 3.74 -7.85 -23.05
C ASN A 64 3.78 -9.25 -22.44
N PHE A 65 4.37 -9.39 -21.24
CA PHE A 65 4.40 -10.67 -20.52
C PHE A 65 2.98 -11.12 -20.14
N TYR A 66 2.18 -10.24 -19.54
CA TYR A 66 0.80 -10.58 -19.14
C TYR A 66 -0.14 -10.75 -20.34
N THR A 67 0.06 -10.07 -21.46
CA THR A 67 -0.72 -10.30 -22.68
C THR A 67 -0.38 -11.66 -23.30
N ARG A 68 0.91 -12.01 -23.39
CA ARG A 68 1.33 -13.30 -23.96
C ARG A 68 0.94 -14.49 -23.10
N ASN A 69 1.00 -14.34 -21.77
CA ASN A 69 0.77 -15.44 -20.83
C ASN A 69 -0.67 -15.45 -20.26
N GLY A 70 -1.36 -14.31 -20.24
CA GLY A 70 -2.75 -14.17 -19.84
C GLY A 70 -3.77 -14.40 -20.97
N GLY A 71 -3.32 -14.36 -22.24
CA GLY A 71 -4.14 -14.71 -23.41
C GLY A 71 -4.39 -16.21 -23.61
N GLY A 72 -3.84 -17.08 -22.75
CA GLY A 72 -4.06 -18.54 -22.80
C GLY A 72 -5.44 -19.01 -22.34
N LEU A 73 -6.29 -18.10 -21.83
CA LEU A 73 -7.69 -18.38 -21.49
C LEU A 73 -8.66 -17.87 -22.56
N ALA A 74 -8.23 -17.76 -23.83
CA ALA A 74 -9.16 -17.62 -24.95
C ALA A 74 -9.84 -18.97 -25.22
N ILE A 75 -10.97 -19.14 -24.53
CA ILE A 75 -12.10 -20.05 -24.77
C ILE A 75 -12.05 -20.69 -26.18
N SER A 76 -11.94 -22.01 -26.22
CA SER A 76 -12.22 -22.82 -27.41
C SER A 76 -13.61 -22.43 -27.96
N LYS A 77 -13.64 -21.78 -29.13
CA LYS A 77 -14.89 -21.65 -29.89
C LYS A 77 -15.35 -23.06 -30.24
N GLY A 78 -16.48 -23.47 -29.67
CA GLY A 78 -17.17 -24.69 -30.05
C GLY A 78 -17.48 -24.67 -31.55
N GLN A 79 -17.03 -25.72 -32.23
CA GLN A 79 -17.63 -26.19 -33.47
C GLN A 79 -18.78 -27.14 -33.14
#